data_AF-A0A7K3XI97-F1
#
_entry.id   AF-A0A7K3XI97-F1
#
_cell.length_a   1.000
_cell.length_b   1.000
_cell.length_c   1.000
_cell.angle_alpha   90.00
_cell.angle_beta   90.00
_cell.angle_gamma   90.00
#
_symmetry.space_group_name_H-M   'P 1'
#
loop_
_entity.id
_entity.type
_entity.pdbx_description
1 polymer ?
#
loop_
_entity_poly.entity_id
_entity_poly.type
_entity_poly.pdbx_seq_one_letter_code
_entity_poly.pdbx_strand_id
1 'polypeptide(L)'
;MKKISAVLLIIFMAWGCNHPENNLKEIIQQRVAESTINLIPESAGTTPSYCCTWSCQNFATDTFSIGYAIGLGDHTVPADNLTEEAVFHNPGWEKRLPQSVKKDLFLVFDVGWDIAGGSHAEKEKEWILGTQDVATDKFPSCTGTPEEKLAGLNNLSKNAGWKGAGLWIAAQSALDSKGLKPTEKEVEAYFRERFRWSKKAGIFYWKVDYGSRGGDINFRKMLTRLAHEEAPGLWVENGRGSGPFNDDECPWDSPIVGKTGSYKYWDNGKALTTAQNLLEFSDVLRTYDVS
;
A
#
# COMPACT_ATOMS: atom_id res chain seq x y z
N MET A 1 -21.48 33.57 -28.13
CA MET A 1 -22.83 33.19 -27.65
C MET A 1 -23.18 31.81 -28.17
N LYS A 2 -23.60 30.95 -27.24
CA LYS A 2 -24.47 29.75 -27.34
C LYS A 2 -24.15 28.63 -28.37
N LYS A 3 -23.94 27.46 -27.75
CA LYS A 3 -23.85 26.06 -28.18
C LYS A 3 -25.00 25.54 -29.08
N ILE A 4 -24.82 24.27 -29.50
CA ILE A 4 -25.80 23.22 -29.88
C ILE A 4 -26.04 23.17 -31.41
N SER A 5 -26.03 22.05 -32.16
CA SER A 5 -26.00 20.59 -31.95
C SER A 5 -25.56 19.93 -33.26
N ALA A 6 -25.07 18.70 -33.22
CA ALA A 6 -25.18 17.78 -34.36
C ALA A 6 -25.92 16.52 -33.91
N VAL A 7 -27.20 16.47 -34.28
CA VAL A 7 -28.06 15.29 -34.22
C VAL A 7 -27.80 14.50 -35.50
N LEU A 8 -27.32 13.27 -35.39
CA LEU A 8 -27.30 12.35 -36.52
C LEU A 8 -28.64 11.60 -36.54
N LEU A 9 -29.49 12.01 -37.48
CA LEU A 9 -30.76 11.39 -37.79
C LEU A 9 -30.48 10.19 -38.72
N ILE A 10 -30.67 8.96 -38.25
CA ILE A 10 -30.76 7.79 -39.13
C ILE A 10 -32.25 7.45 -39.26
N ILE A 11 -32.80 7.73 -40.43
CA ILE A 11 -34.13 7.29 -40.85
C ILE A 11 -33.99 5.84 -41.34
N PHE A 12 -34.68 4.91 -40.69
CA PHE A 12 -35.01 3.63 -41.30
C PHE A 12 -36.50 3.62 -41.64
N MET A 13 -36.79 3.51 -42.94
CA MET A 13 -38.14 3.22 -43.45
C MET A 13 -38.53 1.80 -43.03
N ALA A 14 -39.76 1.67 -42.52
CA ALA A 14 -40.35 0.41 -42.15
C ALA A 14 -40.57 -0.49 -43.38
N TRP A 15 -40.02 -1.70 -43.31
CA TRP A 15 -40.57 -2.86 -44.01
C TRP A 15 -40.75 -3.98 -42.99
N GLY A 16 -41.97 -4.52 -42.94
CA GLY A 16 -42.46 -5.33 -41.86
C GLY A 16 -41.64 -6.61 -41.65
N CYS A 17 -41.18 -6.80 -40.42
CA CYS A 17 -41.00 -8.08 -39.75
C CYS A 17 -41.07 -7.80 -38.24
N ASN A 18 -41.89 -8.59 -37.53
CA ASN A 18 -42.06 -8.53 -36.08
C ASN A 18 -40.71 -8.49 -35.35
N HIS A 19 -40.41 -7.40 -34.65
CA HIS A 19 -39.22 -7.27 -33.80
C HIS A 19 -39.57 -7.16 -32.30
N PRO A 20 -38.70 -7.69 -31.42
CA PRO A 20 -39.06 -8.17 -30.10
C PRO A 20 -38.75 -7.15 -29.02
N GLU A 21 -39.29 -5.93 -29.10
CA GLU A 21 -38.98 -4.91 -28.08
C GLU A 21 -39.67 -5.16 -26.73
N ASN A 22 -40.80 -5.89 -26.72
CA ASN A 22 -41.46 -6.28 -25.48
C ASN A 22 -40.73 -7.39 -24.72
N ASN A 23 -39.79 -8.10 -25.37
CA ASN A 23 -39.09 -9.21 -24.75
C ASN A 23 -37.78 -8.78 -24.06
N LEU A 24 -37.21 -7.62 -24.42
CA LEU A 24 -35.92 -7.19 -23.84
C LEU A 24 -36.04 -6.77 -22.38
N LYS A 25 -37.13 -6.08 -22.00
CA LYS A 25 -37.38 -5.68 -20.60
C LYS A 25 -37.69 -6.86 -19.71
N GLU A 26 -38.50 -7.81 -20.18
CA GLU A 26 -38.77 -9.05 -19.46
C GLU A 26 -37.51 -9.91 -19.36
N ILE A 27 -36.73 -10.08 -20.44
CA ILE A 27 -35.46 -10.82 -20.40
C ILE A 27 -34.43 -10.16 -19.45
N ILE A 28 -34.35 -8.83 -19.40
CA ILE A 28 -33.48 -8.11 -18.46
C ILE A 28 -33.97 -8.29 -17.03
N GLN A 29 -35.27 -8.17 -16.76
CA GLN A 29 -35.83 -8.38 -15.42
C GLN A 29 -35.70 -9.83 -14.95
N GLN A 30 -35.88 -10.80 -15.85
CA GLN A 30 -35.75 -12.22 -15.57
C GLN A 30 -34.27 -12.62 -15.33
N ARG A 31 -33.32 -12.06 -16.09
CA ARG A 31 -31.88 -12.27 -15.86
C ARG A 31 -31.34 -11.57 -14.61
N VAL A 32 -31.90 -10.42 -14.23
CA VAL A 32 -31.58 -9.76 -12.96
C VAL A 32 -32.20 -10.55 -11.79
N ALA A 33 -33.37 -11.18 -11.97
CA ALA A 33 -33.99 -12.02 -10.96
C ALA A 33 -33.33 -13.40 -10.79
N GLU A 34 -32.70 -13.96 -11.84
CA GLU A 34 -32.18 -15.35 -11.81
C GLU A 34 -30.76 -15.51 -11.24
N SER A 35 -30.00 -14.44 -11.02
CA SER A 35 -28.79 -14.53 -10.17
C SER A 35 -28.27 -13.16 -9.75
N THR A 36 -28.98 -12.44 -8.87
CA THR A 36 -28.29 -11.47 -8.01
C THR A 36 -27.44 -12.24 -7.01
N ILE A 37 -26.27 -12.71 -7.47
CA ILE A 37 -25.22 -13.12 -6.56
C ILE A 37 -24.80 -11.85 -5.84
N ASN A 38 -25.24 -11.74 -4.58
CA ASN A 38 -24.73 -10.69 -3.71
C ASN A 38 -23.25 -10.99 -3.44
N LEU A 39 -22.36 -10.23 -4.09
CA LEU A 39 -20.91 -10.34 -3.89
C LEU A 39 -20.46 -9.67 -2.59
N ILE A 40 -21.37 -9.02 -1.85
CA ILE A 40 -21.10 -8.50 -0.52
C ILE A 40 -21.24 -9.67 0.46
N PRO A 41 -20.16 -10.09 1.13
CA PRO A 41 -20.22 -11.21 2.07
C PRO A 41 -21.13 -10.86 3.25
N GLU A 42 -21.87 -11.85 3.75
CA GLU A 42 -22.79 -11.68 4.89
C GLU A 42 -22.05 -11.40 6.21
N SER A 43 -20.77 -11.77 6.28
CA SER A 43 -19.86 -11.49 7.38
C SER A 43 -18.64 -10.70 6.89
N ALA A 44 -18.06 -9.90 7.78
CA ALA A 44 -16.81 -9.21 7.47
C ALA A 44 -15.72 -10.23 7.14
N GLY A 45 -14.99 -9.99 6.04
CA GLY A 45 -13.83 -10.80 5.69
C GLY A 45 -12.76 -10.76 6.79
N THR A 46 -12.00 -11.85 6.93
CA THR A 46 -10.90 -11.94 7.90
C THR A 46 -9.58 -11.38 7.37
N THR A 47 -9.50 -11.14 6.06
CA THR A 47 -8.33 -10.55 5.40
C THR A 47 -8.09 -9.14 5.92
N PRO A 48 -6.87 -8.80 6.34
CA PRO A 48 -6.56 -7.45 6.79
C PRO A 48 -6.74 -6.44 5.66
N SER A 49 -7.24 -5.25 6.00
CA SER A 49 -7.28 -4.10 5.12
C SER A 49 -6.79 -2.88 5.88
N TYR A 50 -6.35 -1.86 5.16
CA TYR A 50 -5.72 -0.70 5.77
C TYR A 50 -6.00 0.59 5.01
N CYS A 51 -5.71 1.69 5.68
CA CYS A 51 -5.70 3.03 5.12
C CYS A 51 -4.29 3.60 5.31
N CYS A 52 -3.55 3.76 4.21
CA CYS A 52 -2.13 4.13 4.21
C CYS A 52 -1.93 5.64 4.14
N THR A 53 -1.01 6.19 4.95
CA THR A 53 -0.76 7.64 5.05
C THR A 53 -0.09 8.23 3.81
N TRP A 54 0.44 7.43 2.88
CA TRP A 54 1.22 7.90 1.72
C TRP A 54 0.53 9.00 0.91
N SER A 55 -0.76 8.82 0.57
CA SER A 55 -1.49 9.87 -0.18
C SER A 55 -1.60 11.17 0.64
N CYS A 56 -1.88 11.08 1.94
CA CYS A 56 -1.97 12.27 2.79
C CYS A 56 -0.62 12.97 2.91
N GLN A 57 0.47 12.22 3.08
CA GLN A 57 1.84 12.74 3.12
C GLN A 57 2.18 13.56 1.88
N ASN A 58 1.75 13.08 0.71
CA ASN A 58 2.01 13.73 -0.57
C ASN A 58 1.07 14.91 -0.83
N PHE A 59 -0.22 14.80 -0.54
CA PHE A 59 -1.20 15.87 -0.80
C PHE A 59 -1.24 16.97 0.28
N ALA A 60 -0.66 16.71 1.46
CA ALA A 60 -0.48 17.73 2.51
C ALA A 60 0.74 18.64 2.26
N THR A 61 1.48 18.42 1.17
CA THR A 61 2.58 19.28 0.74
C THR A 61 2.08 20.56 0.06
N ASP A 62 2.98 21.51 -0.21
CA ASP A 62 2.63 22.70 -0.98
C ASP A 62 2.22 22.38 -2.44
N THR A 63 1.56 23.33 -3.11
CA THR A 63 1.11 23.16 -4.51
C THR A 63 2.25 22.90 -5.49
N PHE A 64 3.49 23.25 -5.14
CA PHE A 64 4.68 22.99 -5.96
C PHE A 64 5.13 21.52 -5.85
N SER A 65 4.84 20.89 -4.71
CA SER A 65 5.20 19.51 -4.33
C SER A 65 4.14 18.46 -4.72
N ILE A 66 2.98 18.86 -5.25
CA ILE A 66 1.97 17.93 -5.83
C ILE A 66 2.58 17.08 -6.96
N GLY A 67 3.63 17.54 -7.63
CA GLY A 67 4.40 16.74 -8.59
C GLY A 67 5.03 15.47 -7.99
N TYR A 68 5.27 15.43 -6.68
CA TYR A 68 5.74 14.25 -5.96
C TYR A 68 4.60 13.25 -5.69
N ALA A 69 3.37 13.75 -5.52
CA ALA A 69 2.17 12.92 -5.31
C ALA A 69 1.83 12.01 -6.50
N ILE A 70 2.31 12.36 -7.70
CA ILE A 70 2.15 11.58 -8.93
C ILE A 70 3.36 10.66 -9.23
N GLY A 71 4.23 10.43 -8.25
CA GLY A 71 5.34 9.47 -8.34
C GLY A 71 6.58 9.98 -9.09
N LEU A 72 6.68 11.28 -9.35
CA LEU A 72 7.77 11.89 -10.13
C LEU A 72 8.81 12.64 -9.28
N GLY A 73 9.00 12.29 -8.01
CA GLY A 73 10.20 12.76 -7.32
C GLY A 73 10.38 12.36 -5.87
N ASP A 74 11.09 13.21 -5.13
CA ASP A 74 11.77 12.89 -3.88
C ASP A 74 10.80 12.46 -2.75
N HIS A 75 11.12 11.34 -2.11
CA HIS A 75 10.37 10.82 -0.96
C HIS A 75 10.66 11.61 0.34
N THR A 76 11.64 12.52 0.35
CA THR A 76 12.01 13.33 1.53
C THR A 76 10.87 14.16 2.07
N VAL A 77 10.25 14.98 1.23
CA VAL A 77 9.19 15.89 1.67
C VAL A 77 7.97 15.11 2.21
N PRO A 78 7.44 14.08 1.51
CA PRO A 78 6.37 13.25 2.08
C PRO A 78 6.74 12.53 3.39
N ALA A 79 7.99 12.07 3.54
CA ALA A 79 8.44 11.39 4.76
C ALA A 79 8.54 12.35 5.96
N ASP A 80 8.99 13.58 5.74
CA ASP A 80 9.08 14.59 6.79
C ASP A 80 7.72 15.12 7.22
N ASN A 81 6.74 15.16 6.31
CA ASN A 81 5.37 15.54 6.64
C ASN A 81 4.66 14.53 7.55
N LEU A 82 5.15 13.30 7.64
CA LEU A 82 4.58 12.27 8.50
C LEU A 82 4.96 12.51 9.96
N THR A 83 4.10 13.26 10.66
CA THR A 83 4.26 13.61 12.08
C THR A 83 3.03 13.25 12.89
N GLU A 84 3.18 13.12 14.21
CA GLU A 84 2.06 12.92 15.13
C GLU A 84 1.02 14.04 15.03
N GLU A 85 1.48 15.30 14.95
CA GLU A 85 0.60 16.47 14.79
C GLU A 85 -0.24 16.34 13.52
N ALA A 86 0.37 16.06 12.37
CA ALA A 86 -0.35 15.96 11.11
C ALA A 86 -1.33 14.77 11.08
N VAL A 87 -0.95 13.65 11.71
CA VAL A 87 -1.78 12.45 11.72
C VAL A 87 -2.95 12.56 12.70
N PHE A 88 -2.76 13.16 13.88
CA PHE A 88 -3.71 13.07 15.00
C PHE A 88 -4.31 14.40 15.45
N HIS A 89 -3.78 15.55 15.03
CA HIS A 89 -4.20 16.86 15.54
C HIS A 89 -4.76 17.80 14.44
N ASN A 90 -5.85 18.49 14.80
CA ASN A 90 -6.48 19.67 14.16
C ASN A 90 -6.54 19.85 12.61
N PRO A 91 -7.57 19.28 11.96
CA PRO A 91 -7.97 17.89 12.10
C PRO A 91 -6.88 16.99 11.51
N GLY A 92 -6.53 15.92 12.22
CA GLY A 92 -5.53 15.01 11.70
C GLY A 92 -6.05 14.18 10.52
N TRP A 93 -5.12 13.53 9.83
CA TRP A 93 -5.43 12.61 8.73
C TRP A 93 -6.18 11.36 9.19
N GLU A 94 -6.11 11.01 10.47
CA GLU A 94 -6.84 9.91 11.10
C GLU A 94 -8.38 10.08 11.06
N LYS A 95 -8.87 11.29 10.77
CA LYS A 95 -10.30 11.61 10.62
C LYS A 95 -10.84 11.49 9.20
N ARG A 96 -10.01 11.14 8.20
CA ARG A 96 -10.43 11.09 6.79
C ARG A 96 -11.49 10.04 6.46
N LEU A 97 -11.65 9.01 7.29
CA LEU A 97 -12.66 7.97 7.14
C LEU A 97 -13.69 8.02 8.29
N PRO A 98 -14.96 7.68 8.01
CA PRO A 98 -15.98 7.52 9.05
C PRO A 98 -15.58 6.49 10.10
N GLN A 99 -15.93 6.76 11.37
CA GLN A 99 -15.62 5.88 12.50
C GLN A 99 -16.13 4.44 12.32
N SER A 100 -17.26 4.26 11.62
CA SER A 100 -17.84 2.94 11.34
C SER A 100 -16.92 2.03 10.54
N VAL A 101 -16.00 2.60 9.74
CA VAL A 101 -15.08 1.87 8.87
C VAL A 101 -13.70 1.68 9.53
N LYS A 102 -13.23 2.68 10.29
CA LYS A 102 -11.86 2.70 10.83
C LYS A 102 -11.53 1.52 11.74
N LYS A 103 -12.48 1.05 12.55
CA LYS A 103 -12.29 -0.07 13.48
C LYS A 103 -11.86 -1.39 12.80
N ASP A 104 -12.17 -1.53 11.51
CA ASP A 104 -11.86 -2.73 10.72
C ASP A 104 -10.58 -2.57 9.89
N LEU A 105 -9.99 -1.36 9.86
CA LEU A 105 -8.81 -1.01 9.09
C LEU A 105 -7.61 -0.70 9.99
N PHE A 106 -6.42 -1.13 9.56
CA PHE A 106 -5.18 -0.60 10.12
C PHE A 106 -4.92 0.82 9.58
N LEU A 107 -4.38 1.69 10.44
CA LEU A 107 -3.74 2.93 9.98
C LEU A 107 -2.29 2.60 9.64
N VAL A 108 -1.96 2.51 8.35
CA VAL A 108 -0.59 2.18 7.93
C VAL A 108 0.23 3.45 7.79
N PHE A 109 1.26 3.58 8.64
CA PHE A 109 2.26 4.64 8.57
C PHE A 109 3.24 4.29 7.46
N ASP A 110 3.17 5.06 6.37
CA ASP A 110 4.02 4.86 5.21
C ASP A 110 5.44 5.43 5.42
N VAL A 111 6.27 5.48 4.38
CA VAL A 111 7.67 5.92 4.44
C VAL A 111 7.82 7.18 5.32
N GLY A 112 8.74 7.12 6.29
CA GLY A 112 9.14 8.26 7.11
C GLY A 112 8.93 8.08 8.61
N TRP A 113 8.07 7.17 9.07
CA TRP A 113 7.73 7.07 10.49
C TRP A 113 8.93 6.72 11.41
N ASP A 114 9.96 6.06 10.86
CA ASP A 114 11.19 5.64 11.53
C ASP A 114 12.42 6.48 11.12
N ILE A 115 12.18 7.62 10.48
CA ILE A 115 13.20 8.55 9.95
C ILE A 115 13.10 9.88 10.68
N ALA A 116 14.22 10.39 11.22
CA ALA A 116 14.25 11.69 11.89
C ALA A 116 13.83 12.83 10.94
N GLY A 117 13.10 13.81 11.46
CA GLY A 117 12.66 14.99 10.71
C GLY A 117 13.84 15.83 10.21
N GLY A 118 13.73 16.31 8.98
CA GLY A 118 14.76 17.17 8.38
C GLY A 118 16.05 16.41 8.05
N SER A 119 16.02 15.07 8.06
CA SER A 119 17.13 14.24 7.55
C SER A 119 17.15 14.28 6.02
N HIS A 120 17.40 15.47 5.49
CA HIS A 120 17.66 15.73 4.08
C HIS A 120 19.09 15.32 3.75
N ALA A 121 19.32 14.02 3.67
CA ALA A 121 20.56 13.52 3.14
C ALA A 121 20.74 14.04 1.72
N GLU A 122 21.80 14.80 1.48
CA GLU A 122 22.23 15.16 0.14
C GLU A 122 22.33 13.87 -0.71
N LYS A 123 21.40 13.69 -1.66
CA LYS A 123 21.34 12.58 -2.62
C LYS A 123 21.38 11.18 -2.01
N GLU A 124 20.22 10.63 -1.64
CA GLU A 124 19.94 9.18 -1.47
C GLU A 124 20.83 8.36 -0.51
N LYS A 125 21.95 8.89 0.00
CA LYS A 125 23.04 8.13 0.62
C LYS A 125 23.07 8.19 2.14
N GLU A 126 22.27 9.03 2.79
CA GLU A 126 22.23 9.12 4.27
C GLU A 126 20.85 8.77 4.87
N TRP A 127 19.90 8.29 4.06
CA TRP A 127 18.62 7.78 4.55
C TRP A 127 18.83 6.42 5.21
N ILE A 128 18.82 6.40 6.55
CA ILE A 128 18.83 5.14 7.29
C ILE A 128 17.41 4.59 7.34
N LEU A 129 17.03 3.86 6.29
CA LEU A 129 15.78 3.11 6.25
C LEU A 129 15.85 1.84 7.10
N GLY A 130 14.68 1.38 7.54
CA GLY A 130 14.50 0.05 8.11
C GLY A 130 15.01 -0.06 9.54
N THR A 131 15.09 1.05 10.28
CA THR A 131 15.46 1.03 11.72
C THR A 131 14.35 0.38 12.54
N GLN A 132 13.10 0.64 12.12
CA GLN A 132 11.88 0.30 12.82
C GLN A 132 11.81 0.85 14.26
N ASP A 133 12.56 1.93 14.50
CA ASP A 133 12.53 2.70 15.73
C ASP A 133 11.81 4.02 15.44
N VAL A 134 10.69 4.27 16.11
CA VAL A 134 9.84 5.44 15.84
C VAL A 134 10.64 6.72 16.04
N ALA A 135 10.60 7.61 15.05
CA ALA A 135 11.26 8.92 15.11
C ALA A 135 10.56 9.82 16.13
N THR A 136 11.14 9.93 17.33
CA THR A 136 10.50 10.59 18.48
C THR A 136 10.44 12.11 18.35
N ASP A 137 11.24 12.70 17.48
CA ASP A 137 11.14 14.11 17.11
C ASP A 137 9.88 14.40 16.27
N LYS A 138 9.40 13.42 15.50
CA LYS A 138 8.12 13.49 14.75
C LYS A 138 6.93 12.92 15.53
N PHE A 139 7.18 11.97 16.43
CA PHE A 139 6.19 11.33 17.29
C PHE A 139 6.56 11.45 18.77
N PRO A 140 6.48 12.66 19.36
CA PRO A 140 6.97 12.95 20.70
C PRO A 140 6.26 12.16 21.81
N SER A 141 5.04 11.68 21.58
CA SER A 141 4.33 10.85 22.56
C SER A 141 4.86 9.40 22.59
N CYS A 142 5.57 8.95 21.55
CA CYS A 142 6.15 7.62 21.48
C CYS A 142 7.54 7.62 22.14
N THR A 143 7.64 7.15 23.39
CA THR A 143 8.88 7.22 24.19
C THR A 143 9.30 5.84 24.71
N GLY A 144 10.53 5.74 25.23
CA GLY A 144 11.07 4.50 25.81
C GLY A 144 11.95 3.70 24.84
N THR A 145 11.97 2.38 25.02
CA THR A 145 12.60 1.39 24.14
C THR A 145 11.89 1.32 22.78
N PRO A 146 12.52 0.76 21.72
CA PRO A 146 11.88 0.64 20.41
C PRO A 146 10.51 -0.05 20.45
N GLU A 147 10.34 -1.12 21.23
CA GLU A 147 9.03 -1.77 21.39
C GLU A 147 7.99 -0.88 22.11
N GLU A 148 8.39 -0.06 23.08
CA GLU A 148 7.50 0.85 23.80
C GLU A 148 7.05 2.00 22.91
N LYS A 149 7.95 2.55 22.08
CA LYS A 149 7.60 3.57 21.11
C LYS A 149 6.62 3.04 20.06
N LEU A 150 6.84 1.83 19.53
CA LEU A 150 5.90 1.16 18.64
C LEU A 150 4.54 0.92 19.31
N ALA A 151 4.53 0.56 20.59
CA ALA A 151 3.30 0.41 21.36
C ALA A 151 2.57 1.76 21.49
N GLY A 152 3.31 2.85 21.71
CA GLY A 152 2.80 4.23 21.69
C GLY A 152 2.08 4.56 20.38
N LEU A 153 2.72 4.29 19.23
CA LEU A 153 2.15 4.54 17.92
C LEU A 153 0.87 3.71 17.67
N ASN A 154 0.88 2.44 18.10
CA ASN A 154 -0.31 1.58 18.05
C ASN A 154 -1.45 2.11 18.92
N ASN A 155 -1.14 2.58 20.13
CA ASN A 155 -2.11 3.12 21.06
C ASN A 155 -2.73 4.43 20.54
N LEU A 156 -1.93 5.34 19.96
CA LEU A 156 -2.45 6.54 19.29
C LEU A 156 -3.47 6.16 18.21
N SER A 157 -3.13 5.18 17.38
CA SER A 157 -4.01 4.69 16.30
C SER A 157 -5.32 4.08 16.84
N LYS A 158 -5.24 3.24 17.87
CA LYS A 158 -6.42 2.64 18.51
C LYS A 158 -7.30 3.67 19.19
N ASN A 159 -6.70 4.63 19.89
CA ASN A 159 -7.42 5.73 20.54
C ASN A 159 -8.14 6.63 19.51
N ALA A 160 -7.61 6.73 18.29
CA ALA A 160 -8.25 7.39 17.17
C ALA A 160 -9.36 6.55 16.48
N GLY A 161 -9.64 5.34 16.96
CA GLY A 161 -10.72 4.45 16.49
C GLY A 161 -10.31 3.47 15.39
N TRP A 162 -9.02 3.33 15.09
CA TRP A 162 -8.51 2.35 14.13
C TRP A 162 -8.33 0.98 14.75
N LYS A 163 -8.24 -0.08 13.93
CA LYS A 163 -7.91 -1.44 14.40
C LYS A 163 -6.56 -1.50 15.13
N GLY A 164 -5.63 -0.66 14.69
CA GLY A 164 -4.27 -0.52 15.20
C GLY A 164 -3.36 0.14 14.17
N ALA A 165 -2.10 0.29 14.52
CA ALA A 165 -1.07 0.73 13.58
C ALA A 165 -0.60 -0.44 12.70
N GLY A 166 -0.40 -0.16 11.41
CA GLY A 166 0.42 -0.95 10.51
C GLY A 166 1.63 -0.14 10.07
N LEU A 167 2.69 -0.80 9.61
CA LEU A 167 3.96 -0.14 9.32
C LEU A 167 4.39 -0.43 7.88
N TRP A 168 4.82 0.61 7.17
CA TRP A 168 5.64 0.43 5.98
C TRP A 168 7.05 0.05 6.40
N ILE A 169 7.58 -1.00 5.76
CA ILE A 169 8.89 -1.57 6.04
C ILE A 169 9.69 -1.55 4.74
N ALA A 170 10.86 -0.92 4.78
CA ALA A 170 11.81 -1.02 3.69
C ALA A 170 12.26 -2.48 3.52
N ALA A 171 12.39 -2.96 2.29
CA ALA A 171 13.02 -4.25 2.01
C ALA A 171 14.54 -4.17 2.14
N GLN A 172 15.00 -3.82 3.34
CA GLN A 172 16.39 -3.77 3.77
C GLN A 172 16.43 -3.58 5.30
N SER A 173 17.54 -3.95 5.93
CA SER A 173 17.84 -3.58 7.31
C SER A 173 18.52 -2.22 7.39
N ALA A 174 18.52 -1.58 8.56
CA ALA A 174 19.34 -0.38 8.79
C ALA A 174 20.85 -0.63 8.64
N LEU A 175 21.31 -1.90 8.66
CA LEU A 175 22.70 -2.23 8.37
C LEU A 175 23.01 -2.03 6.88
N ASP A 176 22.11 -2.46 6.00
CA ASP A 176 22.23 -2.25 4.56
C ASP A 176 22.28 -0.74 4.24
N SER A 177 21.46 0.06 4.92
CA SER A 177 21.41 1.53 4.75
C SER A 177 22.73 2.22 5.11
N LYS A 178 23.53 1.63 6.01
CA LYS A 178 24.85 2.16 6.41
C LYS A 178 25.96 1.77 5.43
N GLY A 179 25.61 1.21 4.27
CA GLY A 179 26.57 0.65 3.31
C GLY A 179 27.30 -0.59 3.85
N LEU A 180 26.86 -1.13 4.99
CA LEU A 180 27.36 -2.39 5.48
C LEU A 180 26.80 -3.48 4.55
N LYS A 181 27.58 -4.52 4.32
CA LYS A 181 27.14 -5.70 3.57
C LYS A 181 26.86 -6.81 4.59
N PRO A 182 25.76 -6.72 5.38
CA PRO A 182 25.49 -7.70 6.41
C PRO A 182 25.29 -9.07 5.77
N THR A 183 25.78 -10.10 6.46
CA THR A 183 25.51 -11.49 6.10
C THR A 183 24.03 -11.81 6.28
N GLU A 184 23.54 -12.82 5.57
CA GLU A 184 22.14 -13.28 5.71
C GLU A 184 21.77 -13.63 7.16
N LYS A 185 22.73 -14.15 7.94
CA LYS A 185 22.52 -14.44 9.37
C LYS A 185 22.31 -13.17 10.21
N GLU A 186 23.07 -12.10 9.92
CA GLU A 186 22.90 -10.82 10.59
C GLU A 186 21.56 -10.17 10.22
N VAL A 187 21.16 -10.26 8.96
CA VAL A 187 19.86 -9.77 8.49
C VAL A 187 18.72 -10.57 9.14
N GLU A 188 18.80 -11.90 9.18
CA GLU A 188 17.79 -12.71 9.87
C GLU A 188 17.70 -12.37 11.36
N ALA A 189 18.84 -12.27 12.07
CA ALA A 189 18.87 -11.88 13.48
C ALA A 189 18.27 -10.49 13.69
N TYR A 190 18.58 -9.55 12.79
CA TYR A 190 18.04 -8.20 12.78
C TYR A 190 16.51 -8.22 12.74
N PHE A 191 15.92 -8.92 11.76
CA PHE A 191 14.47 -8.96 11.60
C PHE A 191 13.75 -9.78 12.67
N ARG A 192 14.36 -10.84 13.22
CA ARG A 192 13.80 -11.56 14.38
C ARG A 192 13.56 -10.64 15.57
N GLU A 193 14.52 -9.77 15.88
CA GLU A 193 14.37 -8.77 16.95
C GLU A 193 13.19 -7.82 16.66
N ARG A 194 13.05 -7.35 15.41
CA ARG A 194 12.00 -6.42 15.01
C ARG A 194 10.60 -7.04 15.04
N PHE A 195 10.48 -8.30 14.65
CA PHE A 195 9.22 -9.04 14.81
C PHE A 195 8.87 -9.20 16.29
N ARG A 196 9.84 -9.46 17.18
CA ARG A 196 9.61 -9.49 18.63
C ARG A 196 9.16 -8.13 19.16
N TRP A 197 9.74 -7.03 18.68
CA TRP A 197 9.26 -5.67 19.00
C TRP A 197 7.81 -5.46 18.55
N SER A 198 7.50 -5.80 17.30
CA SER A 198 6.15 -5.69 16.75
C SER A 198 5.13 -6.51 17.54
N LYS A 199 5.47 -7.75 17.91
CA LYS A 199 4.63 -8.60 18.76
C LYS A 199 4.35 -7.97 20.12
N LYS A 200 5.38 -7.47 20.80
CA LYS A 200 5.23 -6.79 22.11
C LYS A 200 4.37 -5.52 21.99
N ALA A 201 4.55 -4.76 20.92
CA ALA A 201 3.82 -3.52 20.64
C ALA A 201 2.37 -3.73 20.15
N GLY A 202 2.02 -4.96 19.78
CA GLY A 202 0.72 -5.29 19.18
C GLY A 202 0.54 -4.73 17.77
N ILE A 203 1.63 -4.61 17.01
CA ILE A 203 1.61 -4.31 15.57
C ILE A 203 1.34 -5.61 14.82
N PHE A 204 0.34 -5.61 13.93
CA PHE A 204 -0.11 -6.82 13.23
C PHE A 204 -0.12 -6.69 11.71
N TYR A 205 0.47 -5.64 11.16
CA TYR A 205 0.54 -5.45 9.72
C TYR A 205 1.84 -4.78 9.30
N TRP A 206 2.61 -5.45 8.44
CA TRP A 206 3.79 -4.91 7.79
C TRP A 206 3.59 -4.86 6.28
N LYS A 207 3.71 -3.67 5.71
CA LYS A 207 3.73 -3.40 4.28
C LYS A 207 5.18 -3.34 3.80
N VAL A 208 5.68 -4.42 3.21
CA VAL A 208 7.09 -4.52 2.77
C VAL A 208 7.24 -4.02 1.33
N ASP A 209 7.99 -2.93 1.17
CA ASP A 209 8.09 -2.19 -0.08
C ASP A 209 9.53 -2.16 -0.63
N TYR A 210 9.95 -1.10 -1.31
CA TYR A 210 11.28 -0.95 -1.87
C TYR A 210 12.39 -0.94 -0.81
N GLY A 211 13.61 -1.14 -1.29
CA GLY A 211 14.84 -1.16 -0.51
C GLY A 211 15.95 -1.84 -1.31
N SER A 212 17.17 -1.86 -0.78
CA SER A 212 18.32 -2.50 -1.43
C SER A 212 18.11 -4.00 -1.70
N ARG A 213 17.21 -4.66 -0.97
CA ARG A 213 16.80 -6.06 -1.15
C ARG A 213 15.38 -6.19 -1.73
N GLY A 214 14.80 -5.13 -2.28
CA GLY A 214 13.41 -5.10 -2.75
C GLY A 214 13.05 -6.14 -3.81
N GLY A 215 14.01 -6.50 -4.67
CA GLY A 215 13.88 -7.55 -5.69
C GLY A 215 14.28 -8.95 -5.23
N ASP A 216 14.71 -9.12 -3.97
CA ASP A 216 15.14 -10.42 -3.45
C ASP A 216 13.94 -11.20 -2.88
N ILE A 217 13.51 -12.22 -3.63
CA ILE A 217 12.42 -13.11 -3.24
C ILE A 217 12.77 -13.92 -1.99
N ASN A 218 14.02 -14.34 -1.82
CA ASN A 218 14.43 -15.12 -0.64
C ASN A 218 14.40 -14.28 0.62
N PHE A 219 14.79 -13.02 0.54
CA PHE A 219 14.64 -12.06 1.62
C PHE A 219 13.17 -11.89 2.02
N ARG A 220 12.26 -11.68 1.06
CA ARG A 220 10.80 -11.57 1.32
C ARG A 220 10.21 -12.83 1.93
N LYS A 221 10.64 -14.01 1.45
CA LYS A 221 10.26 -15.31 2.01
C LYS A 221 10.75 -15.48 3.44
N MET A 222 11.98 -15.03 3.72
CA MET A 222 12.55 -15.03 5.07
C MET A 222 11.74 -14.13 6.01
N LEU A 223 11.38 -12.91 5.61
CA LEU A 223 10.53 -12.03 6.44
C LEU A 223 9.20 -12.68 6.81
N THR A 224 8.50 -13.29 5.84
CA THR A 224 7.20 -13.90 6.10
C THR A 224 7.31 -15.10 7.04
N ARG A 225 8.33 -15.96 6.83
CA ARG A 225 8.64 -17.05 7.76
C ARG A 225 8.93 -16.55 9.17
N LEU A 226 9.76 -15.52 9.31
CA LEU A 226 10.11 -14.95 10.61
C LEU A 226 8.89 -14.33 11.32
N ALA A 227 7.98 -13.70 10.58
CA ALA A 227 6.73 -13.19 11.16
C ALA A 227 5.93 -14.33 11.81
N HIS A 228 5.78 -15.47 11.13
CA HIS A 228 5.07 -16.62 11.67
C HIS A 228 5.75 -17.23 12.89
N GLU A 229 7.09 -17.23 12.92
CA GLU A 229 7.89 -17.76 14.03
C GLU A 229 7.87 -16.83 15.27
N GLU A 230 8.11 -15.52 15.06
CA GLU A 230 8.40 -14.57 16.15
C GLU A 230 7.18 -13.71 16.54
N ALA A 231 6.29 -13.43 15.59
CA ALA A 231 5.13 -12.54 15.73
C ALA A 231 3.84 -13.15 15.14
N PRO A 232 3.40 -14.34 15.60
CA PRO A 232 2.24 -15.02 15.03
C PRO A 232 1.00 -14.12 15.08
N GLY A 233 0.34 -13.96 13.94
CA GLY A 233 -0.81 -13.06 13.73
C GLY A 233 -0.46 -11.72 13.08
N LEU A 234 0.82 -11.39 12.94
CA LEU A 234 1.28 -10.28 12.10
C LEU A 234 1.24 -10.73 10.63
N TRP A 235 0.62 -9.92 9.78
CA TRP A 235 0.54 -10.12 8.33
C TRP A 235 1.70 -9.42 7.64
N VAL A 236 2.47 -10.16 6.85
CA VAL A 236 3.50 -9.61 5.97
C VAL A 236 2.93 -9.47 4.56
N GLU A 237 2.75 -8.23 4.15
CA GLU A 237 2.36 -7.87 2.80
C GLU A 237 3.61 -7.66 1.93
N ASN A 238 3.73 -8.43 0.84
CA ASN A 238 4.80 -8.25 -0.13
C ASN A 238 4.27 -7.62 -1.43
N GLY A 239 5.01 -6.64 -1.94
CA GLY A 239 4.74 -6.03 -3.25
C GLY A 239 5.60 -6.62 -4.37
N ARG A 240 5.02 -6.79 -5.56
CA ARG A 240 5.75 -7.15 -6.79
C ARG A 240 6.61 -6.01 -7.36
N GLY A 241 6.28 -4.77 -7.02
CA GLY A 241 6.87 -3.56 -7.61
C GLY A 241 5.82 -2.65 -8.25
N SER A 242 6.23 -1.45 -8.64
CA SER A 242 5.39 -0.26 -8.75
C SER A 242 4.67 -0.03 -10.08
N GLY A 243 4.85 -0.89 -11.09
CA GLY A 243 4.25 -0.66 -12.39
C GLY A 243 2.76 -1.00 -12.45
N PRO A 244 2.01 -0.36 -13.35
CA PRO A 244 0.58 -0.59 -13.47
C PRO A 244 0.27 -1.93 -14.17
N PHE A 245 -0.87 -2.53 -13.83
CA PHE A 245 -1.30 -3.80 -14.41
C PHE A 245 -1.49 -3.80 -15.93
N ASN A 246 -1.74 -2.62 -16.49
CA ASN A 246 -1.99 -2.45 -17.91
C ASN A 246 -0.70 -2.44 -18.76
N ASP A 247 0.46 -2.71 -18.15
CA ASP A 247 1.76 -2.76 -18.86
C ASP A 247 2.08 -1.40 -19.52
N ASP A 248 1.67 -0.31 -18.88
CA ASP A 248 2.08 1.04 -19.25
C ASP A 248 3.47 1.38 -18.69
N GLU A 249 4.05 2.45 -19.21
CA GLU A 249 5.42 2.85 -18.88
C GLU A 249 5.58 3.18 -17.40
N CYS A 250 6.46 2.43 -16.73
CA CYS A 250 6.87 2.68 -15.35
C CYS A 250 8.41 2.67 -15.30
N PRO A 251 9.05 3.86 -15.37
CA PRO A 251 10.51 3.98 -15.55
C PRO A 251 11.36 3.27 -14.50
N TRP A 252 10.79 3.01 -13.32
CA TRP A 252 11.46 2.39 -12.18
C TRP A 252 11.07 0.92 -11.93
N ASP A 253 10.18 0.32 -12.73
CA ASP A 253 9.71 -1.06 -12.49
C ASP A 253 10.09 -2.04 -13.60
N SER A 254 9.76 -1.75 -14.86
CA SER A 254 10.16 -2.60 -15.98
C SER A 254 10.56 -1.79 -17.21
N PRO A 255 11.71 -2.08 -17.83
CA PRO A 255 12.13 -1.43 -19.07
C PRO A 255 11.40 -1.97 -20.31
N ILE A 256 10.65 -3.08 -20.19
CA ILE A 256 9.95 -3.73 -21.30
C ILE A 256 8.46 -3.47 -21.15
N VAL A 257 7.99 -2.48 -21.92
CA VAL A 257 6.62 -1.98 -21.91
C VAL A 257 5.93 -2.44 -23.18
N GLY A 258 4.96 -3.35 -23.06
CA GLY A 258 4.18 -3.85 -24.18
C GLY A 258 2.85 -3.10 -24.40
N LYS A 259 2.39 -2.31 -23.41
CA LYS A 259 1.07 -1.65 -23.36
C LYS A 259 -0.07 -2.59 -23.72
N THR A 260 0.07 -3.86 -23.32
CA THR A 260 -0.84 -4.93 -23.74
C THR A 260 -2.14 -4.94 -22.95
N GLY A 261 -2.23 -4.22 -21.83
CA GLY A 261 -3.34 -4.35 -20.89
C GLY A 261 -3.38 -5.71 -20.20
N SER A 262 -2.30 -6.51 -20.31
CA SER A 262 -2.30 -7.90 -19.88
C SER A 262 -1.09 -8.24 -19.03
N TYR A 263 -1.37 -8.55 -17.77
CA TYR A 263 -0.38 -8.97 -16.78
C TYR A 263 0.47 -10.19 -17.22
N LYS A 264 -0.10 -11.05 -18.08
CA LYS A 264 0.57 -12.22 -18.65
C LYS A 264 1.69 -11.87 -19.63
N TYR A 265 1.58 -10.74 -20.33
CA TYR A 265 2.55 -10.35 -21.37
C TYR A 265 3.53 -9.28 -20.89
N TRP A 266 3.20 -8.58 -19.81
CA TRP A 266 4.07 -7.58 -19.21
C TRP A 266 5.46 -8.16 -18.86
N ASP A 267 6.51 -7.46 -19.30
CA ASP A 267 7.91 -7.85 -19.14
C ASP A 267 8.15 -9.29 -19.63
N ASN A 268 7.58 -9.62 -20.79
CA ASN A 268 7.61 -10.97 -21.37
C ASN A 268 7.10 -12.07 -20.42
N GLY A 269 6.13 -11.74 -19.55
CA GLY A 269 5.54 -12.64 -18.56
C GLY A 269 6.31 -12.74 -17.24
N LYS A 270 7.42 -12.02 -17.09
CA LYS A 270 8.19 -11.97 -15.83
C LYS A 270 7.40 -11.32 -14.70
N ALA A 271 6.55 -10.34 -15.00
CA ALA A 271 5.69 -9.68 -14.02
C ALA A 271 4.77 -10.70 -13.31
N LEU A 272 4.00 -11.46 -14.10
CA LEU A 272 3.15 -12.54 -13.60
C LEU A 272 3.93 -13.60 -12.85
N THR A 273 5.05 -14.07 -13.41
CA THR A 273 5.90 -15.08 -12.76
C THR A 273 6.39 -14.60 -11.39
N THR A 274 6.78 -13.34 -11.28
CA THR A 274 7.23 -12.75 -10.01
C THR A 274 6.09 -12.68 -8.99
N ALA A 275 4.90 -12.24 -9.39
CA ALA A 275 3.74 -12.25 -8.49
C ALA A 275 3.34 -13.66 -8.04
N GLN A 276 3.39 -14.65 -8.94
CA GLN A 276 3.14 -16.05 -8.58
C GLN A 276 4.13 -16.53 -7.53
N ASN A 277 5.42 -16.26 -7.71
CA ASN A 277 6.45 -16.63 -6.74
C ASN A 277 6.26 -15.94 -5.38
N LEU A 278 5.82 -14.67 -5.36
CA LEU A 278 5.50 -13.96 -4.12
C LEU A 278 4.25 -14.52 -3.45
N LEU A 279 3.24 -14.91 -4.22
CA LEU A 279 1.98 -15.46 -3.71
C LEU A 279 2.17 -16.77 -2.94
N GLU A 280 3.19 -17.57 -3.29
CA GLU A 280 3.46 -18.86 -2.65
C GLU A 280 3.73 -18.77 -1.14
N PHE A 281 4.16 -17.60 -0.65
CA PHE A 281 4.53 -17.44 0.75
C PHE A 281 4.00 -16.17 1.42
N SER A 282 3.47 -15.20 0.66
CA SER A 282 3.01 -13.95 1.25
C SER A 282 1.70 -14.12 1.99
N ASP A 283 1.54 -13.46 3.14
CA ASP A 283 0.24 -13.41 3.81
C ASP A 283 -0.74 -12.50 3.03
N VAL A 284 -0.20 -11.44 2.43
CA VAL A 284 -0.90 -10.56 1.49
C VAL A 284 0.01 -10.26 0.31
N LEU A 285 -0.48 -10.45 -0.92
CA LEU A 285 0.20 -9.97 -2.12
C LEU A 285 -0.37 -8.61 -2.50
N ARG A 286 0.49 -7.59 -2.56
CA ARG A 286 0.14 -6.30 -3.15
C ARG A 286 0.64 -6.20 -4.59
N THR A 287 -0.25 -5.66 -5.39
CA THR A 287 0.01 -5.21 -6.75
C THR A 287 -0.30 -3.71 -6.80
N TYR A 288 0.46 -2.97 -7.60
CA TYR A 288 0.28 -1.51 -7.72
C TYR A 288 -0.85 -1.18 -8.69
N ASP A 289 -1.03 0.12 -8.94
CA ASP A 289 -2.20 0.72 -9.56
C ASP A 289 -2.77 -0.07 -10.75
N VAL A 290 -4.09 -0.16 -10.75
CA VAL A 290 -4.89 -0.56 -11.91
C VAL A 290 -5.25 0.76 -12.60
N SER A 291 -4.41 1.20 -13.54
CA SER A 291 -4.70 2.40 -14.34
C SER A 291 -5.52 2.09 -15.59
#